data_AF-A0A6A3JHB6-F1
#
_entry.id   AF-A0A6A3JHB6-F1
#
_cell.length_a   1.000
_cell.length_b   1.000
_cell.length_c   1.000
_cell.angle_alpha   90.00
_cell.angle_beta   90.00
_cell.angle_gamma   90.00
#
_symmetry.space_group_name_H-M   'P 1'
#
loop_
_entity.id
_entity.type
_entity.pdbx_description
1 polymer ?
#
loop_
_entity_poly.entity_id
_entity_poly.type
_entity_poly.pdbx_seq_one_letter_code
_entity_poly.pdbx_strand_id
1 'polypeptide(L)'
;MQRVSERQRLLRDIVDVMAVATLEEEDDDLLHSAQGRAAVTEDQLLFSELDQVSDMLQLVESSRYLVDRERIDSCTQFNAEIFMASYPTSRFRQRTRMDKSSFERVVNKIKDNPVFYNDSPCSQAPVWMQLAVALDRFGNYGSGASLSRSQELWGIGKGTVDDYTDRVVKTLLGSERQLCGGWKHRPRQSAAVSAACAVTVSEKAAVNSKPSLIIDGACHPHPAVNAAGETSGGLKGTGEIDGDCKGSGLGSQVYGRAAWHKDLWAIIAVVWLDNPAFEKPKVLAVSTTIGNGEYHIEKDGPPACGRWSCAPPFADYINGTSPMLVFGVRENTATLLGLTTERFGEFQDLVMWEQLTEAARGALSEADFGEKVKVPFIDANFKTNLEASRPFR
;
A
#
# COMPACT_ATOMS: atom_id res chain seq x y z
N MET A 1 -12.93 -3.43 1.90
CA MET A 1 -14.02 -4.38 1.62
C MET A 1 -13.37 -5.60 0.98
N GLN A 2 -13.40 -6.78 1.62
CA GLN A 2 -12.86 -7.98 0.97
C GLN A 2 -13.54 -8.11 -0.41
N ARG A 3 -12.76 -8.12 -1.48
CA ARG A 3 -13.29 -8.34 -2.84
C ARG A 3 -13.86 -9.75 -2.87
N VAL A 4 -15.17 -9.85 -2.64
CA VAL A 4 -15.90 -11.11 -2.70
C VAL A 4 -15.88 -11.57 -4.15
N SER A 5 -15.25 -12.72 -4.40
CA SER A 5 -15.19 -13.32 -5.73
C SER A 5 -16.60 -13.65 -6.22
N GLU A 6 -16.82 -13.69 -7.55
CA GLU A 6 -18.12 -14.07 -8.12
C GLU A 6 -18.59 -15.43 -7.61
N ARG A 7 -17.66 -16.38 -7.41
CA ARG A 7 -17.93 -17.66 -6.76
C ARG A 7 -18.47 -17.51 -5.34
N GLN A 8 -17.88 -16.62 -4.53
CA GLN A 8 -18.33 -16.38 -3.16
C GLN A 8 -19.67 -15.65 -3.09
N ARG A 9 -20.01 -14.83 -4.09
CA ARG A 9 -21.36 -14.26 -4.20
C ARG A 9 -22.36 -15.35 -4.57
N LEU A 10 -22.05 -16.12 -5.62
CA LEU A 10 -22.90 -17.22 -6.06
C LEU A 10 -23.16 -18.24 -4.94
N LEU A 11 -22.13 -18.61 -4.17
CA LEU A 11 -22.30 -19.50 -3.00
C LEU A 11 -23.21 -18.90 -1.93
N ARG A 12 -23.11 -17.59 -1.69
CA ARG A 12 -23.99 -16.92 -0.74
C ARG A 12 -25.43 -16.90 -1.26
N ASP A 13 -25.62 -16.55 -2.51
CA ASP A 13 -26.94 -16.47 -3.14
C ASP A 13 -27.62 -17.85 -3.16
N ILE A 14 -26.89 -18.93 -3.45
CA ILE A 14 -27.42 -20.31 -3.40
C ILE A 14 -27.81 -20.71 -1.97
N VAL A 15 -26.98 -20.41 -0.98
CA VAL A 15 -27.28 -20.71 0.44
C VAL A 15 -28.47 -19.90 0.94
N ASP A 16 -28.59 -18.63 0.53
CA ASP A 16 -29.72 -17.77 0.89
C ASP A 16 -31.03 -18.30 0.27
N VAL A 17 -31.01 -18.76 -0.99
CA VAL A 17 -32.17 -19.40 -1.63
C VAL A 17 -32.58 -20.69 -0.94
N MET A 18 -31.61 -21.55 -0.57
CA MET A 18 -31.90 -22.76 0.20
C MET A 18 -32.52 -22.44 1.55
N ALA A 19 -32.02 -21.41 2.25
CA ALA A 19 -32.55 -21.01 3.55
C ALA A 19 -34.01 -20.50 3.45
N VAL A 20 -34.34 -19.75 2.40
CA VAL A 20 -35.71 -19.29 2.16
C VAL A 20 -36.64 -20.47 1.87
N ALA A 21 -36.25 -21.38 0.98
CA ALA A 21 -37.05 -22.56 0.64
C ALA A 21 -37.31 -23.45 1.87
N THR A 22 -36.32 -23.65 2.75
CA THR A 22 -36.54 -24.41 4.01
C THR A 22 -37.46 -23.71 5.01
N LEU A 23 -37.55 -22.38 4.99
CA LEU A 23 -38.46 -21.64 5.86
C LEU A 23 -39.90 -21.66 5.33
N GLU A 24 -40.08 -21.71 4.01
CA GLU A 24 -41.40 -21.86 3.39
C GLU A 24 -42.02 -23.25 3.68
N GLU A 25 -41.21 -24.31 3.78
CA GLU A 25 -41.67 -25.64 4.23
C GLU A 25 -42.23 -25.65 5.66
N GLU A 26 -41.68 -24.83 6.58
CA GLU A 26 -42.13 -24.77 7.98
C GLU A 26 -43.47 -24.02 8.16
N ASP A 27 -43.80 -23.10 7.26
CA ASP A 27 -45.04 -22.30 7.33
C ASP A 27 -46.27 -23.03 6.75
N ASP A 28 -46.08 -23.92 5.75
CA ASP A 28 -47.17 -24.71 5.17
C ASP A 28 -47.64 -25.85 6.11
N ASP A 29 -46.76 -26.40 6.94
CA ASP A 29 -47.10 -27.37 8.00
C ASP A 29 -48.06 -26.79 9.06
N LEU A 30 -48.11 -25.45 9.22
CA LEU A 30 -49.04 -24.75 10.12
C LEU A 30 -50.42 -24.48 9.49
N LEU A 31 -50.53 -24.50 8.17
CA LEU A 31 -51.77 -24.20 7.43
C LEU A 31 -52.57 -25.44 7.02
N HIS A 32 -51.95 -26.62 6.95
CA HIS A 32 -52.63 -27.86 6.55
C HIS A 32 -53.48 -28.55 7.63
N SER A 33 -53.58 -28.00 8.84
CA SER A 33 -54.53 -28.50 9.85
C SER A 33 -56.00 -28.16 9.52
N ALA A 34 -56.28 -27.39 8.46
CA ALA A 34 -57.62 -26.92 8.17
C ALA A 34 -58.00 -26.83 6.67
N GLN A 35 -57.87 -27.91 5.87
CA GLN A 35 -58.85 -28.24 4.81
C GLN A 35 -58.38 -29.43 3.96
N GLY A 36 -59.18 -30.51 3.95
CA GLY A 36 -58.97 -31.63 3.04
C GLY A 36 -59.56 -31.35 1.65
N ARG A 37 -58.74 -31.47 0.60
CA ARG A 37 -58.96 -32.32 -0.59
C ARG A 37 -57.96 -32.00 -1.72
N ALA A 38 -57.31 -33.07 -2.19
CA ALA A 38 -56.86 -33.33 -3.56
C ALA A 38 -56.29 -32.16 -4.39
N ALA A 39 -54.97 -31.96 -4.31
CA ALA A 39 -54.16 -31.39 -5.37
C ALA A 39 -52.85 -32.19 -5.42
N VAL A 40 -52.32 -32.45 -6.61
CA VAL A 40 -50.92 -32.88 -6.77
C VAL A 40 -50.09 -31.80 -6.07
N THR A 41 -49.46 -32.17 -4.95
CA THR A 41 -49.11 -31.23 -3.89
C THR A 41 -48.04 -30.26 -4.37
N GLU A 42 -48.22 -28.96 -4.10
CA GLU A 42 -47.20 -27.93 -4.34
C GLU A 42 -45.85 -28.34 -3.72
N ASP A 43 -45.88 -29.13 -2.62
CA ASP A 43 -44.75 -29.85 -2.04
C ASP A 43 -43.90 -30.63 -3.06
N GLN A 44 -44.49 -31.39 -3.99
CA GLN A 44 -43.73 -32.20 -4.96
C GLN A 44 -42.95 -31.35 -5.96
N LEU A 45 -43.41 -30.12 -6.24
CA LEU A 45 -42.72 -29.19 -7.12
C LEU A 45 -41.57 -28.51 -6.36
N LEU A 46 -41.79 -28.12 -5.10
CA LEU A 46 -40.80 -27.53 -4.20
C LEU A 46 -39.64 -28.48 -3.89
N PHE A 47 -39.90 -29.76 -3.59
CA PHE A 47 -38.83 -30.76 -3.39
C PHE A 47 -37.93 -30.92 -4.62
N SER A 48 -38.50 -30.83 -5.84
CA SER A 48 -37.73 -30.92 -7.07
C SER A 48 -36.84 -29.69 -7.33
N GLU A 49 -37.24 -28.53 -6.82
CA GLU A 49 -36.46 -27.28 -6.92
C GLU A 49 -35.34 -27.25 -5.89
N LEU A 50 -35.59 -27.72 -4.66
CA LEU A 50 -34.57 -27.91 -3.63
C LEU A 50 -33.46 -28.88 -4.06
N ASP A 51 -33.83 -30.01 -4.68
CA ASP A 51 -32.87 -30.96 -5.22
C ASP A 51 -31.98 -30.32 -6.30
N GLN A 52 -32.55 -29.51 -7.19
CA GLN A 52 -31.80 -28.79 -8.23
C GLN A 52 -30.85 -27.72 -7.67
N VAL A 53 -31.27 -26.99 -6.63
CA VAL A 53 -30.43 -25.99 -5.96
C VAL A 53 -29.31 -26.66 -5.17
N SER A 54 -29.58 -27.79 -4.53
CA SER A 54 -28.59 -28.62 -3.84
C SER A 54 -27.53 -29.18 -4.81
N ASP A 55 -27.95 -29.70 -5.96
CA ASP A 55 -27.04 -30.16 -7.03
C ASP A 55 -26.15 -29.01 -7.53
N MET A 56 -26.72 -27.81 -7.68
CA MET A 56 -25.98 -26.61 -8.06
C MET A 56 -24.95 -26.20 -7.00
N LEU A 57 -25.32 -26.27 -5.72
CA LEU A 57 -24.40 -26.01 -4.61
C LEU A 57 -23.22 -26.99 -4.64
N GLN A 58 -23.50 -28.28 -4.78
CA GLN A 58 -22.49 -29.33 -4.84
C GLN A 58 -21.54 -29.14 -6.03
N LEU A 59 -22.05 -28.70 -7.18
CA LEU A 59 -21.25 -28.39 -8.37
C LEU A 59 -20.31 -27.19 -8.14
N VAL A 60 -20.81 -26.12 -7.51
CA VAL A 60 -20.02 -24.91 -7.22
C VAL A 60 -19.01 -25.17 -6.10
N GLU A 61 -19.34 -25.99 -5.10
CA GLU A 61 -18.44 -26.39 -4.03
C GLU A 61 -17.29 -27.28 -4.52
N SER A 62 -17.58 -28.24 -5.39
CA SER A 62 -16.59 -29.13 -6.01
C SER A 62 -15.66 -28.41 -7.01
N SER A 63 -16.08 -27.26 -7.53
CA SER A 63 -15.34 -26.48 -8.52
C SER A 63 -14.61 -25.28 -7.89
N ARG A 64 -13.28 -25.20 -8.07
CA ARG A 64 -12.49 -24.06 -7.58
C ARG A 64 -12.76 -22.75 -8.33
N TYR A 65 -13.19 -22.84 -9.59
CA TYR A 65 -13.48 -21.70 -10.47
C TYR A 65 -14.83 -21.92 -11.16
N LEU A 66 -15.60 -20.84 -11.40
CA LEU A 66 -16.90 -20.89 -12.10
C LEU A 66 -16.76 -21.04 -13.62
N VAL A 67 -15.56 -20.82 -14.15
CA VAL A 67 -15.27 -20.86 -15.58
C VAL A 67 -14.03 -21.73 -15.77
N ASP A 68 -14.06 -22.58 -16.80
CA ASP A 68 -12.90 -23.35 -17.20
C ASP A 68 -11.73 -22.43 -17.51
N ARG A 69 -10.60 -22.71 -16.89
CA ARG A 69 -9.35 -22.02 -17.21
C ARG A 69 -8.65 -22.78 -18.30
N GLU A 70 -8.43 -22.13 -19.43
CA GLU A 70 -7.45 -22.60 -20.40
C GLU A 70 -6.09 -22.71 -19.69
N ARG A 71 -5.63 -23.95 -19.52
CA ARG A 71 -4.27 -24.20 -19.05
C ARG A 71 -3.35 -23.93 -20.22
N ILE A 72 -2.56 -22.87 -20.09
CA ILE A 72 -1.44 -22.64 -20.99
C ILE A 72 -0.39 -23.72 -20.65
N ASP A 73 0.00 -24.52 -21.65
CA ASP A 73 1.10 -25.47 -21.51
C ASP A 73 2.37 -24.70 -21.16
N SER A 74 2.83 -24.84 -19.92
CA SER A 74 3.97 -24.12 -19.39
C SER A 74 5.14 -25.06 -19.17
N CYS A 75 6.22 -24.84 -19.92
CA CYS A 75 7.48 -25.56 -19.78
C CYS A 75 8.27 -25.01 -18.57
N THR A 76 7.70 -25.16 -17.38
CA THR A 76 8.28 -24.73 -16.10
C THR A 76 9.57 -25.47 -15.76
N GLN A 77 9.68 -26.73 -16.19
CA GLN A 77 10.79 -27.61 -15.84
C GLN A 77 12.08 -27.28 -16.60
N PHE A 78 11.97 -26.87 -17.87
CA PHE A 78 13.14 -26.56 -18.71
C PHE A 78 13.86 -25.25 -18.30
N ASN A 79 13.13 -24.23 -17.84
CA ASN A 79 13.74 -22.95 -17.44
C ASN A 79 14.44 -23.00 -16.07
N ALA A 80 13.96 -23.84 -15.15
CA ALA A 80 14.47 -23.93 -13.79
C ALA A 80 15.85 -24.62 -13.71
N GLU A 81 16.01 -25.74 -14.40
CA GLU A 81 17.25 -26.53 -14.39
C GLU A 81 18.41 -25.79 -15.09
N ILE A 82 18.13 -25.08 -16.18
CA ILE A 82 19.09 -24.24 -16.91
C ILE A 82 19.51 -23.01 -16.08
N PHE A 83 18.58 -22.43 -15.31
CA PHE A 83 18.83 -21.20 -14.55
C PHE A 83 19.90 -21.35 -13.47
N MET A 84 19.94 -22.48 -12.75
CA MET A 84 20.99 -22.73 -11.77
C MET A 84 22.23 -23.37 -12.38
N ALA A 85 22.13 -24.17 -13.44
CA ALA A 85 23.26 -24.93 -13.96
C ALA A 85 24.12 -24.16 -14.99
N SER A 86 23.49 -23.47 -15.95
CA SER A 86 24.17 -22.99 -17.17
C SER A 86 23.92 -21.53 -17.51
N TYR A 87 23.24 -20.77 -16.65
CA TYR A 87 22.97 -19.35 -16.86
C TYR A 87 24.25 -18.50 -16.75
N PRO A 88 24.59 -17.69 -17.78
CA PRO A 88 25.73 -16.79 -17.71
C PRO A 88 25.61 -15.80 -16.54
N THR A 89 26.70 -15.58 -15.80
CA THR A 89 26.73 -14.73 -14.59
C THR A 89 26.16 -13.32 -14.83
N SER A 90 26.37 -12.74 -16.01
CA SER A 90 25.81 -11.44 -16.39
C SER A 90 24.29 -11.44 -16.42
N ARG A 91 23.67 -12.46 -17.04
CA ARG A 91 22.21 -12.61 -17.10
C ARG A 91 21.62 -13.04 -15.76
N PHE A 92 22.35 -13.83 -14.98
CA PHE A 92 21.95 -14.19 -13.62
C PHE A 92 21.85 -12.93 -12.75
N ARG A 93 22.87 -12.04 -12.79
CA ARG A 93 22.85 -10.76 -12.07
C ARG A 93 21.78 -9.81 -12.56
N GLN A 94 21.51 -9.78 -13.87
CA GLN A 94 20.44 -8.94 -14.42
C GLN A 94 19.06 -9.35 -13.86
N ARG A 95 18.84 -10.66 -13.63
CA ARG A 95 17.58 -11.20 -13.12
C ARG A 95 17.48 -11.13 -11.61
N THR A 96 18.48 -11.60 -10.87
CA THR A 96 18.41 -11.72 -9.40
C THR A 96 19.01 -10.51 -8.66
N ARG A 97 19.65 -9.59 -9.38
CA ARG A 97 20.40 -8.45 -8.83
C ARG A 97 21.60 -8.85 -7.97
N MET A 98 21.97 -10.13 -7.95
CA MET A 98 23.10 -10.65 -7.18
C MET A 98 23.90 -11.68 -7.97
N ASP A 99 25.15 -11.90 -7.55
CA ASP A 99 25.95 -13.00 -8.08
C ASP A 99 25.46 -14.35 -7.53
N LYS A 100 25.79 -15.44 -8.25
CA LYS A 100 25.33 -16.79 -7.92
C LYS A 100 25.77 -17.24 -6.52
N SER A 101 26.97 -16.85 -6.08
CA SER A 101 27.49 -17.25 -4.76
C SER A 101 26.74 -16.55 -3.62
N SER A 102 26.42 -15.27 -3.77
CA SER A 102 25.58 -14.52 -2.84
C SER A 102 24.16 -15.08 -2.81
N PHE A 103 23.63 -15.43 -3.98
CA PHE A 103 22.32 -16.06 -4.09
C PHE A 103 22.23 -17.40 -3.35
N GLU A 104 23.19 -18.31 -3.58
CA GLU A 104 23.27 -19.59 -2.87
C GLU A 104 23.41 -19.41 -1.36
N ARG A 105 24.13 -18.38 -0.90
CA ARG A 105 24.20 -18.04 0.53
C ARG A 105 22.85 -17.65 1.10
N VAL A 106 22.06 -16.85 0.38
CA VAL A 106 20.71 -16.47 0.82
C VAL A 106 19.80 -17.69 0.85
N VAL A 107 19.80 -18.50 -0.22
CA VAL A 107 19.03 -19.76 -0.27
C VAL A 107 19.36 -20.67 0.91
N ASN A 108 20.64 -20.87 1.20
CA ASN A 108 21.06 -21.72 2.31
C ASN A 108 20.67 -21.18 3.70
N LYS A 109 20.45 -19.87 3.84
CA LYS A 109 19.96 -19.27 5.09
C LYS A 109 18.45 -19.41 5.27
N ILE A 110 17.69 -19.34 4.18
CA ILE A 110 16.24 -19.29 4.23
C ILE A 110 15.59 -20.66 4.01
N LYS A 111 16.34 -21.66 3.52
CA LYS A 111 15.80 -22.96 3.10
C LYS A 111 15.02 -23.69 4.17
N ASP A 112 15.43 -23.61 5.43
CA ASP A 112 14.81 -24.38 6.53
C ASP A 112 13.56 -23.70 7.11
N ASN A 113 13.11 -22.58 6.52
CA ASN A 113 11.95 -21.87 7.01
C ASN A 113 10.63 -22.62 6.66
N PRO A 114 9.74 -22.85 7.65
CA PRO A 114 8.49 -23.60 7.44
C PRO A 114 7.57 -22.99 6.37
N VAL A 115 7.69 -21.68 6.11
CA VAL A 115 6.89 -20.97 5.10
C VAL A 115 7.11 -21.52 3.67
N PHE A 116 8.24 -22.19 3.41
CA PHE A 116 8.52 -22.80 2.11
C PHE A 116 8.05 -24.24 1.97
N TYR A 117 7.50 -24.85 3.02
CA TYR A 117 7.05 -26.23 3.02
C TYR A 117 5.52 -26.30 3.20
N ASN A 118 4.91 -27.37 2.70
CA ASN A 118 3.51 -27.67 2.94
C ASN A 118 3.35 -29.17 3.21
N ASP A 119 2.25 -29.54 3.86
CA ASP A 119 1.88 -30.94 4.11
C ASP A 119 0.88 -31.45 3.04
N SER A 120 0.93 -30.89 1.83
CA SER A 120 0.01 -31.20 0.73
C SER A 120 0.60 -32.27 -0.20
N PRO A 121 -0.23 -33.06 -0.89
CA PRO A 121 0.22 -33.95 -1.97
C PRO A 121 0.94 -33.22 -3.12
N CYS A 122 0.74 -31.90 -3.25
CA CYS A 122 1.42 -31.05 -4.21
C CYS A 122 2.65 -30.40 -3.58
N SER A 123 3.84 -30.93 -3.87
CA SER A 123 5.11 -30.42 -3.36
C SER A 123 5.31 -28.94 -3.74
N GLN A 124 5.73 -28.12 -2.76
CA GLN A 124 6.14 -26.74 -3.01
C GLN A 124 7.33 -26.66 -3.98
N ALA A 125 7.41 -25.55 -4.73
CA ALA A 125 8.58 -25.30 -5.56
C ALA A 125 9.84 -25.08 -4.72
N PRO A 126 11.04 -25.40 -5.25
CA PRO A 126 12.29 -25.18 -4.55
C PRO A 126 12.47 -23.74 -4.06
N VAL A 127 13.07 -23.58 -2.88
CA VAL A 127 13.28 -22.28 -2.22
C VAL A 127 14.05 -21.29 -3.11
N TRP A 128 15.05 -21.78 -3.83
CA TRP A 128 15.81 -20.96 -4.78
C TRP A 128 14.93 -20.39 -5.89
N MET A 129 13.94 -21.13 -6.37
CA MET A 129 13.05 -20.67 -7.44
C MET A 129 12.14 -19.54 -6.92
N GLN A 130 11.61 -19.71 -5.71
CA GLN A 130 10.80 -18.69 -5.05
C GLN A 130 11.61 -17.40 -4.82
N LEU A 131 12.87 -17.52 -4.38
CA LEU A 131 13.79 -16.39 -4.21
C LEU A 131 14.13 -15.70 -5.54
N ALA A 132 14.40 -16.47 -6.60
CA ALA A 132 14.73 -15.90 -7.92
C ALA A 132 13.57 -15.09 -8.50
N VAL A 133 12.33 -15.57 -8.34
CA VAL A 133 11.11 -14.86 -8.76
C VAL A 133 10.93 -13.57 -7.98
N ALA A 134 11.10 -13.61 -6.64
CA ALA A 134 10.97 -12.42 -5.80
C ALA A 134 12.02 -11.35 -6.15
N LEU A 135 13.28 -11.75 -6.35
CA LEU A 135 14.36 -10.84 -6.71
C LEU A 135 14.21 -10.24 -8.11
N ASP A 136 13.73 -11.02 -9.09
CA ASP A 136 13.38 -10.47 -10.41
C ASP A 136 12.26 -9.44 -10.28
N ARG A 137 11.32 -9.60 -9.36
CA ARG A 137 10.28 -8.59 -9.12
C ARG A 137 10.83 -7.33 -8.47
N PHE A 138 11.63 -7.46 -7.41
CA PHE A 138 12.24 -6.31 -6.74
C PHE A 138 13.23 -5.56 -7.63
N GLY A 139 13.85 -6.27 -8.57
CA GLY A 139 14.76 -5.68 -9.52
C GLY A 139 14.10 -4.87 -10.63
N ASN A 140 12.78 -4.83 -10.75
CA ASN A 140 12.09 -4.15 -11.84
C ASN A 140 11.00 -3.21 -11.31
N TYR A 141 10.70 -2.15 -12.07
CA TYR A 141 9.69 -1.13 -11.73
C TYR A 141 8.67 -0.98 -12.86
N GLY A 142 7.48 -0.45 -12.53
CA GLY A 142 6.41 -0.21 -13.51
C GLY A 142 5.93 -1.49 -14.20
N SER A 143 5.77 -1.45 -15.53
CA SER A 143 5.38 -2.62 -16.34
C SER A 143 6.37 -3.78 -16.23
N GLY A 144 7.64 -3.49 -15.91
CA GLY A 144 8.67 -4.48 -15.63
C GLY A 144 8.42 -5.29 -14.35
N ALA A 145 7.64 -4.81 -13.39
CA ALA A 145 7.28 -5.55 -12.18
C ALA A 145 5.93 -6.30 -12.31
N SER A 146 5.32 -6.29 -13.50
CA SER A 146 3.99 -6.86 -13.70
C SER A 146 3.96 -8.37 -13.50
N LEU A 147 2.86 -8.86 -12.92
CA LEU A 147 2.63 -10.31 -12.74
C LEU A 147 2.54 -11.05 -14.07
N SER A 148 2.05 -10.39 -15.13
CA SER A 148 2.02 -10.95 -16.48
C SER A 148 3.43 -11.24 -16.99
N ARG A 149 4.37 -10.29 -16.86
CA ARG A 149 5.76 -10.52 -17.25
C ARG A 149 6.38 -11.67 -16.45
N SER A 150 6.21 -11.68 -15.12
CA SER A 150 6.77 -12.75 -14.29
C SER A 150 6.16 -14.11 -14.63
N GLN A 151 4.87 -14.17 -14.94
CA GLN A 151 4.21 -15.39 -15.41
C GLN A 151 4.83 -15.90 -16.71
N GLU A 152 4.96 -15.04 -17.72
CA GLU A 152 5.55 -15.40 -19.02
C GLU A 152 7.02 -15.83 -18.88
N LEU A 153 7.77 -15.11 -18.03
CA LEU A 153 9.21 -15.32 -17.87
C LEU A 153 9.56 -16.60 -17.11
N TRP A 154 8.78 -16.93 -16.08
CA TRP A 154 9.04 -18.05 -15.18
C TRP A 154 8.09 -19.24 -15.44
N GLY A 155 7.10 -19.08 -16.32
CA GLY A 155 6.13 -20.11 -16.63
C GLY A 155 5.16 -20.43 -15.49
N ILE A 156 4.99 -19.54 -14.51
CA ILE A 156 4.17 -19.81 -13.30
C ILE A 156 2.94 -18.90 -13.26
N GLY A 157 1.86 -19.35 -12.62
CA GLY A 157 0.63 -18.55 -12.51
C GLY A 157 0.84 -17.25 -11.72
N LYS A 158 0.09 -16.18 -12.05
CA LYS A 158 0.20 -14.87 -11.36
C LYS A 158 0.05 -14.98 -9.84
N GLY A 159 -0.90 -15.77 -9.35
CA GLY A 159 -1.06 -16.02 -7.92
C GLY A 159 0.16 -16.71 -7.29
N THR A 160 0.79 -17.63 -8.03
CA THR A 160 2.03 -18.29 -7.60
C THR A 160 3.20 -17.32 -7.51
N VAL A 161 3.27 -16.34 -8.42
CA VAL A 161 4.26 -15.26 -8.37
C VAL A 161 4.10 -14.43 -7.08
N ASP A 162 2.86 -14.08 -6.71
CA ASP A 162 2.56 -13.36 -5.48
C ASP A 162 2.89 -14.18 -4.24
N ASP A 163 2.48 -15.46 -4.21
CA ASP A 163 2.77 -16.39 -3.11
C ASP A 163 4.29 -16.52 -2.86
N TYR A 164 5.08 -16.67 -3.92
CA TYR A 164 6.54 -16.77 -3.79
C TYR A 164 7.15 -15.48 -3.25
N THR A 165 6.67 -14.34 -3.72
CA THR A 165 7.15 -13.03 -3.28
C THR A 165 6.85 -12.82 -1.79
N ASP A 166 5.61 -13.09 -1.36
CA ASP A 166 5.17 -12.93 0.02
C ASP A 166 5.95 -13.84 0.99
N ARG A 167 6.17 -15.10 0.62
CA ARG A 167 6.96 -16.05 1.43
C ARG A 167 8.41 -15.62 1.61
N VAL A 168 9.04 -15.10 0.55
CA VAL A 168 10.40 -14.58 0.59
C VAL A 168 10.47 -13.34 1.48
N VAL A 169 9.53 -12.40 1.33
CA VAL A 169 9.45 -11.20 2.18
C VAL A 169 9.27 -11.58 3.64
N LYS A 170 8.31 -12.45 3.96
CA LYS A 170 8.07 -12.94 5.33
C LYS A 170 9.32 -13.58 5.94
N THR A 171 10.05 -14.36 5.16
CA THR A 171 11.26 -15.03 5.64
C THR A 171 12.41 -14.06 5.86
N LEU A 172 12.63 -13.09 4.96
CA LEU A 172 13.69 -12.09 5.09
C LEU A 172 13.42 -11.14 6.26
N LEU A 173 12.18 -10.64 6.40
CA LEU A 173 11.77 -9.78 7.52
C LEU A 173 11.75 -10.54 8.86
N GLY A 174 11.39 -11.83 8.85
CA GLY A 174 11.47 -12.70 10.03
C GLY A 174 12.91 -12.98 10.49
N SER A 175 13.85 -13.08 9.54
CA SER A 175 15.27 -13.29 9.81
C SER A 175 15.99 -12.03 10.28
N GLU A 176 15.49 -10.84 9.93
CA GLU A 176 16.05 -9.56 10.39
C GLU A 176 16.00 -9.38 11.91
N ARG A 177 15.05 -10.02 12.62
CA ARG A 177 15.03 -9.99 14.10
C ARG A 177 16.24 -10.68 14.74
N GLN A 178 16.94 -11.58 14.04
CA GLN A 178 18.18 -12.21 14.53
C GLN A 178 19.46 -11.50 14.06
N LEU A 179 19.41 -10.63 13.06
CA LEU A 179 20.60 -9.97 12.48
C LEU A 179 20.93 -8.60 13.10
N CYS A 180 20.04 -8.02 13.90
CA CYS A 180 20.30 -6.75 14.61
C CYS A 180 21.31 -6.84 15.77
N GLY A 181 21.90 -8.02 16.03
CA GLY A 181 22.83 -8.23 17.15
C GLY A 181 24.33 -7.97 16.86
N GLY A 182 24.71 -7.50 15.67
CA GLY A 182 26.15 -7.44 15.38
C GLY A 182 26.56 -6.70 14.11
N TRP A 183 26.30 -5.40 14.03
CA TRP A 183 27.06 -4.53 13.13
C TRP A 183 27.56 -3.30 13.89
N LYS A 184 28.87 -3.27 14.17
CA LYS A 184 29.57 -2.04 14.55
C LYS A 184 29.81 -1.24 13.28
N HIS A 185 29.06 -0.16 13.07
CA HIS A 185 29.40 0.85 12.08
C HIS A 185 29.90 2.14 12.75
N ARG A 186 30.97 2.68 12.16
CA ARG A 186 31.53 4.02 12.40
C ARG A 186 30.66 5.08 11.72
N PRO A 187 30.69 6.35 12.19
CA PRO A 187 29.55 7.26 12.12
C PRO A 187 29.49 8.05 10.81
N ARG A 188 28.29 8.19 10.23
CA ARG A 188 27.79 9.39 9.53
C ARG A 188 26.29 9.29 9.19
N GLN A 189 25.54 10.15 9.88
CA GLN A 189 24.26 10.83 9.58
C GLN A 189 23.04 10.03 9.07
N SER A 190 22.02 10.06 9.92
CA SER A 190 20.57 9.93 9.69
C SER A 190 20.09 9.23 8.41
N ALA A 191 20.17 7.89 8.38
CA ALA A 191 19.49 7.06 7.40
C ALA A 191 17.96 7.13 7.53
N ALA A 192 17.25 6.99 6.41
CA ALA A 192 15.79 6.92 6.37
C ALA A 192 15.26 5.81 7.28
N VAL A 193 14.14 6.08 7.96
CA VAL A 193 13.44 5.06 8.74
C VAL A 193 12.59 4.26 7.76
N SER A 194 12.79 2.95 7.69
CA SER A 194 12.05 2.10 6.76
C SER A 194 10.54 2.18 7.03
N ALA A 195 9.75 2.41 5.98
CA ALA A 195 8.29 2.42 6.07
C ALA A 195 7.77 1.04 6.50
N ALA A 196 7.07 0.98 7.62
CA ALA A 196 6.41 -0.24 8.08
C ALA A 196 5.12 -0.49 7.27
N CYS A 197 4.74 -1.75 7.07
CA CYS A 197 3.47 -2.09 6.43
C CYS A 197 2.29 -1.48 7.20
N ALA A 198 1.38 -0.81 6.49
CA ALA A 198 0.20 -0.20 7.09
C ALA A 198 -0.81 -1.27 7.56
N VAL A 199 -1.06 -1.33 8.87
CA VAL A 199 -1.94 -2.33 9.48
C VAL A 199 -3.26 -1.69 9.94
N THR A 200 -3.15 -0.53 10.58
CA THR A 200 -4.28 0.25 11.13
C THR A 200 -5.02 1.02 10.04
N VAL A 201 -6.26 1.43 10.35
CA VAL A 201 -7.08 2.26 9.44
C VAL A 201 -6.36 3.59 9.14
N SER A 202 -5.75 4.20 10.16
CA SER A 202 -4.99 5.44 10.04
C SER A 202 -3.77 5.31 9.14
N GLU A 203 -3.01 4.21 9.25
CA GLU A 203 -1.84 3.97 8.39
C GLU A 203 -2.26 3.70 6.94
N LYS A 204 -3.33 2.91 6.73
CA LYS A 204 -3.84 2.62 5.39
C LYS A 204 -4.35 3.88 4.70
N ALA A 205 -5.10 4.72 5.43
CA ALA A 205 -5.55 6.00 4.93
C ALA A 205 -4.36 6.92 4.60
N ALA A 206 -3.33 6.95 5.44
CA ALA A 206 -2.13 7.75 5.20
C ALA A 206 -1.36 7.32 3.95
N VAL A 207 -1.22 6.00 3.73
CA VAL A 207 -0.59 5.46 2.52
C VAL A 207 -1.41 5.78 1.27
N ASN A 208 -2.74 5.66 1.34
CA ASN A 208 -3.63 5.91 0.20
C ASN A 208 -3.76 7.40 -0.17
N SER A 209 -3.69 8.29 0.83
CA SER A 209 -3.82 9.75 0.65
C SER A 209 -2.49 10.47 0.62
N LYS A 210 -1.39 9.72 0.51
CA LYS A 210 -0.03 10.25 0.42
C LYS A 210 0.09 11.19 -0.78
N PRO A 211 0.59 12.42 -0.60
CA PRO A 211 0.75 13.35 -1.71
C PRO A 211 1.87 12.92 -2.64
N SER A 212 1.73 13.24 -3.93
CA SER A 212 2.88 13.29 -4.84
C SER A 212 3.53 14.67 -4.73
N LEU A 213 4.84 14.74 -4.93
CA LEU A 213 5.61 15.96 -4.78
C LEU A 213 6.46 16.22 -6.02
N ILE A 214 6.30 17.40 -6.60
CA ILE A 214 7.17 17.98 -7.62
C ILE A 214 8.11 18.96 -6.91
N ILE A 215 9.40 18.91 -7.25
CA ILE A 215 10.41 19.79 -6.68
C ILE A 215 10.86 20.74 -7.79
N ASP A 216 10.70 22.04 -7.56
CA ASP A 216 10.98 23.09 -8.52
C ASP A 216 12.06 24.06 -7.98
N GLY A 217 13.31 23.83 -8.37
CA GLY A 217 14.45 24.67 -7.99
C GLY A 217 14.73 24.73 -6.49
N ALA A 218 14.43 23.67 -5.74
CA ALA A 218 14.61 23.57 -4.28
C ALA A 218 15.23 22.23 -3.86
N CYS A 219 15.59 22.12 -2.57
CA CYS A 219 16.10 20.88 -1.99
C CYS A 219 15.08 19.74 -2.04
N HIS A 220 15.56 18.53 -2.34
CA HIS A 220 14.75 17.32 -2.20
C HIS A 220 14.49 16.99 -0.71
N PRO A 221 13.41 16.26 -0.39
CA PRO A 221 13.17 15.79 0.98
C PRO A 221 14.27 14.84 1.47
N HIS A 222 14.79 15.10 2.68
CA HIS A 222 15.78 14.26 3.35
C HIS A 222 15.26 13.77 4.72
N PRO A 223 15.76 12.62 5.21
CA PRO A 223 15.46 12.19 6.58
C PRO A 223 15.94 13.22 7.60
N ALA A 224 15.03 13.70 8.44
CA ALA A 224 15.32 14.64 9.52
C ALA A 224 15.83 13.94 10.79
N VAL A 225 15.48 12.66 10.98
CA VAL A 225 15.88 11.82 12.11
C VAL A 225 15.98 10.36 11.67
N ASN A 226 16.89 9.59 12.27
CA ASN A 226 16.94 8.13 12.12
C ASN A 226 16.31 7.38 13.31
N ALA A 227 16.27 6.05 13.22
CA ALA A 227 15.71 5.20 14.26
C ALA A 227 16.44 5.30 15.62
N ALA A 228 17.70 5.75 15.63
CA ALA A 228 18.49 5.95 16.86
C ALA A 228 18.24 7.31 17.53
N GLY A 229 17.43 8.19 16.92
CA GLY A 229 17.19 9.55 17.42
C GLY A 229 18.27 10.55 17.03
N GLU A 230 19.15 10.23 16.09
CA GLU A 230 20.12 11.20 15.55
C GLU A 230 19.42 12.09 14.53
N THR A 231 19.50 13.42 14.72
CA THR A 231 18.87 14.41 13.84
C THR A 231 19.83 14.95 12.79
N SER A 232 19.27 15.37 11.66
CA SER A 232 20.02 16.05 10.61
C SER A 232 20.42 17.45 11.07
N GLY A 233 21.71 17.78 10.89
CA GLY A 233 22.23 19.12 11.17
C GLY A 233 21.92 20.16 10.08
N GLY A 234 21.24 19.74 9.00
CA GLY A 234 20.95 20.60 7.85
C GLY A 234 22.19 21.00 7.04
N LEU A 235 21.98 21.90 6.08
CA LEU A 235 23.04 22.50 5.27
C LEU A 235 23.19 23.97 5.64
N LYS A 236 24.42 24.49 5.54
CA LYS A 236 24.65 25.93 5.63
C LYS A 236 24.07 26.58 4.38
N GLY A 237 23.27 27.64 4.54
CA GLY A 237 22.65 28.38 3.43
C GLY A 237 23.64 29.23 2.63
N THR A 238 24.71 28.62 2.12
CA THR A 238 25.75 29.24 1.29
C THR A 238 25.83 28.49 -0.03
N GLY A 239 25.77 29.21 -1.17
CA GLY A 239 25.80 28.60 -2.50
C GLY A 239 24.44 28.61 -3.20
N GLU A 240 24.29 27.78 -4.22
CA GLU A 240 23.02 27.60 -4.95
C GLU A 240 21.96 26.96 -4.05
N ILE A 241 20.70 27.36 -4.23
CA ILE A 241 19.55 26.93 -3.39
C ILE A 241 19.41 25.41 -3.33
N ASP A 242 19.75 24.72 -4.41
CA ASP A 242 19.65 23.27 -4.56
C ASP A 242 21.01 22.58 -4.73
N GLY A 243 22.14 23.30 -4.57
CA GLY A 243 23.47 22.83 -4.97
C GLY A 243 23.93 21.52 -4.33
N ASP A 244 23.68 21.36 -3.03
CA ASP A 244 24.13 20.20 -2.23
C ASP A 244 22.98 19.32 -1.70
N CYS A 245 21.76 19.51 -2.21
CA CYS A 245 20.54 18.83 -1.74
C CYS A 245 19.65 18.28 -2.88
N LYS A 246 20.25 18.02 -4.04
CA LYS A 246 19.63 17.30 -5.17
C LYS A 246 19.60 15.80 -4.91
N GLY A 247 18.67 15.39 -4.06
CA GLY A 247 18.39 13.98 -3.77
C GLY A 247 19.25 13.39 -2.64
N SER A 248 18.75 12.29 -2.08
CA SER A 248 19.36 11.58 -0.97
C SER A 248 19.87 10.22 -1.43
N GLY A 249 21.17 9.95 -1.30
CA GLY A 249 21.72 8.60 -1.51
C GLY A 249 21.19 7.56 -0.52
N LEU A 250 20.48 8.00 0.53
CA LEU A 250 19.85 7.19 1.57
C LEU A 250 18.32 7.13 1.44
N GLY A 251 17.75 7.67 0.35
CA GLY A 251 16.30 7.76 0.14
C GLY A 251 15.68 9.04 0.71
N SER A 252 14.53 9.42 0.15
CA SER A 252 13.74 10.58 0.56
C SER A 252 12.69 10.17 1.59
N GLN A 253 12.41 11.03 2.57
CA GLN A 253 11.48 10.72 3.67
C GLN A 253 10.39 11.78 3.81
N VAL A 254 9.17 11.32 4.08
CA VAL A 254 8.00 12.12 4.45
C VAL A 254 7.42 11.57 5.77
N TYR A 255 7.02 12.47 6.69
CA TYR A 255 6.56 12.12 8.04
C TYR A 255 5.07 12.37 8.22
N GLY A 256 4.26 11.33 8.40
CA GLY A 256 2.82 11.48 8.62
C GLY A 256 2.43 11.54 10.09
N ARG A 257 1.35 12.23 10.42
CA ARG A 257 0.65 12.06 11.71
C ARG A 257 -0.84 12.26 11.49
N ALA A 258 -1.66 11.46 12.16
CA ALA A 258 -3.09 11.43 11.91
C ALA A 258 -3.92 11.54 13.19
N ALA A 259 -5.03 12.29 13.13
CA ALA A 259 -5.99 12.38 14.22
C ALA A 259 -7.39 12.81 13.76
N TRP A 260 -8.39 12.46 14.57
CA TRP A 260 -9.73 13.04 14.52
C TRP A 260 -9.74 14.43 15.14
N HIS A 261 -10.47 15.36 14.52
CA HIS A 261 -10.62 16.72 15.00
C HIS A 261 -11.96 17.32 14.58
N LYS A 262 -12.85 17.54 15.55
CA LYS A 262 -14.21 18.08 15.33
C LYS A 262 -14.92 17.40 14.14
N ASP A 263 -14.95 16.06 14.20
CA ASP A 263 -15.58 15.14 13.23
C ASP A 263 -14.91 15.05 11.85
N LEU A 264 -13.73 15.65 11.68
CA LEU A 264 -12.93 15.54 10.46
C LEU A 264 -11.59 14.84 10.74
N TRP A 265 -11.04 14.16 9.74
CA TRP A 265 -9.77 13.43 9.85
C TRP A 265 -8.66 14.09 9.03
N ALA A 266 -7.44 14.19 9.59
CA ALA A 266 -6.32 14.97 9.04
C ALA A 266 -4.97 14.23 9.02
N ILE A 267 -4.15 14.41 7.95
CA ILE A 267 -2.80 13.82 7.74
C ILE A 267 -1.86 14.82 7.01
N ILE A 268 -0.51 14.68 7.08
CA ILE A 268 0.58 15.56 6.55
C ILE A 268 0.19 16.52 5.40
N ALA A 269 0.68 17.77 5.40
CA ALA A 269 0.12 18.87 4.58
C ALA A 269 -1.42 18.81 4.66
N VAL A 270 -1.95 19.22 5.82
CA VAL A 270 -3.25 18.79 6.38
C VAL A 270 -4.30 18.44 5.32
N VAL A 271 -4.32 17.16 4.94
CA VAL A 271 -5.28 16.57 4.01
C VAL A 271 -6.50 16.15 4.81
N TRP A 272 -7.62 16.79 4.55
CA TRP A 272 -8.88 16.54 5.22
C TRP A 272 -9.68 15.50 4.44
N LEU A 273 -10.02 14.39 5.10
CA LEU A 273 -10.76 13.28 4.51
C LEU A 273 -12.20 13.23 5.05
N ASP A 274 -13.11 12.64 4.27
CA ASP A 274 -14.47 12.36 4.70
C ASP A 274 -14.54 11.21 5.72
N ASN A 275 -14.06 10.03 5.35
CA ASN A 275 -14.06 8.83 6.17
C ASN A 275 -12.81 7.98 5.87
N PRO A 276 -11.85 7.89 6.82
CA PRO A 276 -10.61 7.15 6.60
C PRO A 276 -10.80 5.63 6.55
N ALA A 277 -11.98 5.09 6.89
CA ALA A 277 -12.25 3.66 6.82
C ALA A 277 -12.50 3.14 5.39
N PHE A 278 -12.72 4.04 4.42
CA PHE A 278 -12.91 3.65 3.02
C PHE A 278 -11.60 3.31 2.32
N GLU A 279 -11.67 2.37 1.35
CA GLU A 279 -10.50 2.03 0.51
C GLU A 279 -10.03 3.23 -0.32
N LYS A 280 -10.97 4.10 -0.69
CA LYS A 280 -10.70 5.36 -1.40
C LYS A 280 -11.43 6.49 -0.67
N PRO A 281 -10.82 7.08 0.37
CA PRO A 281 -11.42 8.22 1.06
C PRO A 281 -11.49 9.43 0.13
N LYS A 282 -12.55 10.22 0.23
CA LYS A 282 -12.69 11.46 -0.51
C LYS A 282 -11.88 12.56 0.18
N VAL A 283 -11.02 13.23 -0.59
CA VAL A 283 -10.32 14.43 -0.11
C VAL A 283 -11.28 15.61 -0.14
N LEU A 284 -11.50 16.23 1.02
CA LEU A 284 -12.40 17.38 1.21
C LEU A 284 -11.67 18.72 1.11
N ALA A 285 -10.42 18.76 1.57
CA ALA A 285 -9.56 19.94 1.51
C ALA A 285 -8.10 19.55 1.70
N VAL A 286 -7.18 20.39 1.23
CA VAL A 286 -5.74 20.27 1.51
C VAL A 286 -5.24 21.61 2.04
N SER A 287 -4.50 21.57 3.14
CA SER A 287 -3.94 22.77 3.77
C SER A 287 -2.42 22.73 3.72
N THR A 288 -1.81 23.64 2.98
CA THR A 288 -0.36 23.74 2.86
C THR A 288 0.16 24.95 3.63
N THR A 289 1.31 24.80 4.30
CA THR A 289 1.94 25.93 4.98
C THR A 289 2.67 26.81 3.98
N ILE A 290 2.48 28.13 4.11
CA ILE A 290 3.28 29.13 3.42
C ILE A 290 4.43 29.59 4.32
N GLY A 291 5.48 30.17 3.74
CA GLY A 291 6.77 30.43 4.41
C GLY A 291 6.75 31.33 5.65
N ASN A 292 5.60 31.94 5.98
CA ASN A 292 5.36 32.74 7.19
C ASN A 292 4.64 31.94 8.32
N GLY A 293 4.34 30.66 8.10
CA GLY A 293 3.63 29.80 9.07
C GLY A 293 2.10 29.83 8.96
N GLU A 294 1.53 30.59 8.02
CA GLU A 294 0.10 30.54 7.73
C GLU A 294 -0.25 29.32 6.86
N TYR A 295 -1.51 28.89 6.90
CA TYR A 295 -2.02 27.80 6.07
C TYR A 295 -2.82 28.35 4.90
N HIS A 296 -2.43 27.97 3.69
CA HIS A 296 -3.25 28.10 2.49
C HIS A 296 -4.16 26.87 2.38
N ILE A 297 -5.47 27.08 2.29
CA ILE A 297 -6.47 26.01 2.33
C ILE A 297 -7.25 25.98 1.03
N GLU A 298 -7.11 24.90 0.27
CA GLU A 298 -7.92 24.61 -0.91
C GLU A 298 -9.00 23.58 -0.57
N LYS A 299 -10.25 23.85 -0.99
CA LYS A 299 -11.43 23.06 -0.61
C LYS A 299 -12.13 22.51 -1.84
N ASP A 300 -12.81 21.39 -1.67
CA ASP A 300 -13.76 20.86 -2.65
C ASP A 300 -14.97 21.81 -2.76
N GLY A 301 -14.91 22.70 -3.75
CA GLY A 301 -15.89 23.74 -3.98
C GLY A 301 -15.75 24.36 -5.37
N PRO A 302 -16.68 25.25 -5.77
CA PRO A 302 -16.60 25.92 -7.06
C PRO A 302 -15.28 26.71 -7.16
N PRO A 303 -14.56 26.63 -8.30
CA PRO A 303 -13.28 27.27 -8.45
C PRO A 303 -13.39 28.79 -8.31
N ALA A 304 -12.38 29.40 -7.70
CA ALA A 304 -12.30 30.85 -7.64
C ALA A 304 -12.12 31.41 -9.06
N CYS A 305 -13.06 32.23 -9.52
CA CYS A 305 -13.00 32.88 -10.82
C CYS A 305 -12.60 34.35 -10.68
N GLY A 306 -11.49 34.71 -11.32
CA GLY A 306 -11.09 36.10 -11.53
C GLY A 306 -11.74 36.67 -12.79
N ARG A 307 -11.37 37.92 -13.13
CA ARG A 307 -11.89 38.63 -14.31
C ARG A 307 -11.58 37.95 -15.65
N TRP A 308 -10.47 37.22 -15.73
CA TRP A 308 -9.92 36.70 -16.99
C TRP A 308 -9.77 35.17 -17.02
N SER A 309 -9.80 34.50 -15.88
CA SER A 309 -9.66 33.05 -15.77
C SER A 309 -10.20 32.55 -14.43
N CYS A 310 -10.51 31.26 -14.36
CA CYS A 310 -10.80 30.57 -13.11
C CYS A 310 -9.62 29.70 -12.70
N ALA A 311 -9.48 29.50 -11.39
CA ALA A 311 -8.63 28.45 -10.86
C ALA A 311 -9.11 27.08 -11.39
N PRO A 312 -8.20 26.09 -11.53
CA PRO A 312 -8.59 24.71 -11.76
C PRO A 312 -9.62 24.23 -10.71
N PRO A 313 -10.59 23.40 -11.11
CA PRO A 313 -11.44 22.66 -10.17
C PRO A 313 -10.60 21.90 -9.15
N PHE A 314 -11.11 21.77 -7.92
CA PHE A 314 -10.39 21.07 -6.85
C PHE A 314 -9.94 19.66 -7.23
N ALA A 315 -10.79 18.93 -7.96
CA ALA A 315 -10.51 17.57 -8.43
C ALA A 315 -9.29 17.48 -9.35
N ASP A 316 -8.90 18.56 -10.04
CA ASP A 316 -7.73 18.57 -10.92
C ASP A 316 -6.41 18.58 -10.14
N TYR A 317 -6.43 18.98 -8.87
CA TYR A 317 -5.29 18.88 -7.96
C TYR A 317 -5.16 17.50 -7.30
N ILE A 318 -6.14 16.61 -7.50
CA ILE A 318 -6.17 15.28 -6.90
C ILE A 318 -5.99 14.21 -7.98
N ASN A 319 -5.01 13.33 -7.81
CA ASN A 319 -4.81 12.16 -8.65
C ASN A 319 -5.27 10.89 -7.91
N GLY A 320 -6.51 10.46 -8.19
CA GLY A 320 -7.15 9.36 -7.47
C GLY A 320 -7.50 9.78 -6.04
N THR A 321 -6.68 9.37 -5.06
CA THR A 321 -6.81 9.73 -3.63
C THR A 321 -5.65 10.58 -3.13
N SER A 322 -4.65 10.84 -4.00
CA SER A 322 -3.42 11.54 -3.65
C SER A 322 -3.48 12.99 -4.12
N PRO A 323 -3.33 13.98 -3.23
CA PRO A 323 -3.15 15.36 -3.63
C PRO A 323 -1.78 15.56 -4.30
N MET A 324 -1.72 16.40 -5.33
CA MET A 324 -0.51 16.69 -6.07
C MET A 324 0.08 18.01 -5.58
N LEU A 325 1.29 17.95 -5.03
CA LEU A 325 1.98 19.10 -4.44
C LEU A 325 3.19 19.50 -5.28
N VAL A 326 3.50 20.80 -5.25
CA VAL A 326 4.75 21.37 -5.74
C VAL A 326 5.46 22.09 -4.60
N PHE A 327 6.75 21.84 -4.46
CA PHE A 327 7.64 22.51 -3.53
C PHE A 327 8.74 23.22 -4.31
N GLY A 328 8.75 24.54 -4.26
CA GLY A 328 9.69 25.31 -5.06
C GLY A 328 9.79 26.78 -4.66
N VAL A 329 10.72 27.49 -5.29
CA VAL A 329 10.97 28.91 -5.03
C VAL A 329 10.13 29.75 -5.98
N ARG A 330 9.17 30.52 -5.46
CA ARG A 330 8.55 31.61 -6.22
C ARG A 330 9.36 32.89 -6.01
N GLU A 331 9.61 33.60 -7.11
CA GLU A 331 10.32 34.88 -7.23
C GLU A 331 10.76 35.52 -5.89
N ASN A 332 12.00 35.18 -5.50
CA ASN A 332 12.87 35.89 -4.57
C ASN A 332 12.54 36.03 -3.07
N THR A 333 11.56 35.37 -2.43
CA THR A 333 11.50 35.42 -0.94
C THR A 333 11.04 34.23 -0.12
N ALA A 334 10.51 33.12 -0.66
CA ALA A 334 10.32 31.90 0.15
C ALA A 334 10.11 30.66 -0.72
N THR A 335 10.58 29.50 -0.25
CA THR A 335 10.13 28.21 -0.76
C THR A 335 8.69 27.98 -0.31
N LEU A 336 7.81 27.62 -1.23
CA LEU A 336 6.38 27.43 -0.98
C LEU A 336 5.98 26.00 -1.28
N LEU A 337 5.13 25.43 -0.43
CA LEU A 337 4.40 24.20 -0.72
C LEU A 337 2.99 24.57 -1.19
N GLY A 338 2.62 24.16 -2.39
CA GLY A 338 1.29 24.42 -2.96
C GLY A 338 0.75 23.22 -3.72
N LEU A 339 -0.54 23.29 -4.08
CA LEU A 339 -1.15 22.30 -4.98
C LEU A 339 -0.77 22.59 -6.44
N THR A 340 -0.69 21.54 -7.25
CA THR A 340 -0.41 21.60 -8.68
C THR A 340 -1.34 20.67 -9.45
N THR A 341 -1.63 20.98 -10.71
CA THR A 341 -2.39 20.10 -11.61
C THR A 341 -1.46 19.17 -12.41
N GLU A 342 -0.15 19.28 -12.22
CA GLU A 342 0.87 18.47 -12.88
C GLU A 342 0.94 17.05 -12.34
N ARG A 343 0.79 16.06 -13.22
CA ARG A 343 0.61 14.64 -12.85
C ARG A 343 1.90 13.81 -12.78
N PHE A 344 3.07 14.44 -12.73
CA PHE A 344 4.37 13.76 -12.78
C PHE A 344 5.21 13.85 -11.49
N GLY A 345 4.60 14.24 -10.36
CA GLY A 345 5.26 14.26 -9.06
C GLY A 345 5.65 12.87 -8.53
N GLU A 346 6.71 12.82 -7.73
CA GLU A 346 7.23 11.60 -7.12
C GLU A 346 6.61 11.33 -5.74
N PHE A 347 6.59 10.07 -5.31
CA PHE A 347 6.20 9.69 -3.94
C PHE A 347 7.45 9.37 -3.11
N GLN A 348 7.56 9.90 -1.88
CA GLN A 348 8.71 9.67 -0.97
C GLN A 348 8.32 8.76 0.18
N ASP A 349 9.21 7.94 0.75
CA ASP A 349 8.80 6.98 1.77
C ASP A 349 8.10 7.63 2.98
N LEU A 350 6.93 7.10 3.32
CA LEU A 350 6.07 7.63 4.38
C LEU A 350 6.32 6.85 5.67
N VAL A 351 6.62 7.56 6.75
CA VAL A 351 6.66 7.01 8.10
C VAL A 351 5.71 7.79 8.99
N MET A 352 4.81 7.09 9.67
CA MET A 352 3.87 7.73 10.60
C MET A 352 4.54 8.02 11.94
N TRP A 353 4.09 9.08 12.63
CA TRP A 353 4.57 9.45 13.98
C TRP A 353 4.48 8.27 14.94
N GLU A 354 3.38 7.53 14.88
CA GLU A 354 3.13 6.35 15.70
C GLU A 354 4.05 5.17 15.35
N GLN A 355 4.68 5.16 14.17
CA GLN A 355 5.65 4.15 13.73
C GLN A 355 7.10 4.52 14.07
N LEU A 356 7.37 5.76 14.49
CA LEU A 356 8.71 6.17 14.90
C LEU A 356 9.10 5.57 16.25
N THR A 357 10.39 5.24 16.39
CA THR A 357 10.96 4.82 17.68
C THR A 357 10.79 5.94 18.71
N GLU A 358 10.75 5.57 19.99
CA GLU A 358 10.69 6.56 21.09
C GLU A 358 11.87 7.53 21.04
N ALA A 359 13.08 7.03 20.71
CA ALA A 359 14.27 7.86 20.50
C ALA A 359 14.07 8.88 19.37
N ALA A 360 13.50 8.48 18.23
CA ALA A 360 13.23 9.38 17.11
C ALA A 360 12.16 10.43 17.44
N ARG A 361 11.10 10.04 18.17
CA ARG A 361 10.06 10.98 18.63
C ARG A 361 10.59 11.98 19.65
N GLY A 362 11.39 11.52 20.61
CA GLY A 362 12.06 12.39 21.58
C GLY A 362 12.96 13.41 20.88
N ALA A 363 13.82 12.93 19.98
CA ALA A 363 14.73 13.77 19.23
C ALA A 363 14.01 14.83 18.37
N LEU A 364 12.93 14.48 17.68
CA LEU A 364 12.13 15.46 16.91
C LEU A 364 11.40 16.48 17.79
N SER A 365 11.09 16.11 19.03
CA SER A 365 10.38 16.99 19.98
C SER A 365 11.31 17.97 20.68
N GLU A 366 12.57 17.58 20.89
CA GLU A 366 13.56 18.35 21.63
C GLU A 366 14.55 19.11 20.74
N ALA A 367 14.80 18.64 19.52
CA ALA A 367 15.79 19.22 18.64
C ALA A 367 15.39 20.63 18.15
N ASP A 368 16.35 21.54 18.21
CA ASP A 368 16.24 22.88 17.64
C ASP A 368 16.63 22.84 16.16
N PHE A 369 15.64 22.95 15.26
CA PHE A 369 15.83 23.07 13.82
C PHE A 369 15.91 24.54 13.35
N GLY A 370 16.06 25.47 14.30
CA GLY A 370 16.12 26.91 14.07
C GLY A 370 14.77 27.61 14.21
N GLU A 371 14.81 28.92 14.45
CA GLU A 371 13.66 29.75 14.81
C GLU A 371 12.52 29.73 13.75
N LYS A 372 12.89 29.49 12.48
CA LYS A 372 11.96 29.47 11.33
C LYS A 372 11.41 28.09 10.99
N VAL A 373 11.94 27.01 11.57
CA VAL A 373 11.56 25.63 11.22
C VAL A 373 11.09 24.92 12.49
N LYS A 374 9.78 25.00 12.77
CA LYS A 374 9.15 24.22 13.84
C LYS A 374 8.60 22.93 13.28
N VAL A 375 8.90 21.80 13.92
CA VAL A 375 8.37 20.50 13.50
C VAL A 375 6.84 20.50 13.70
N PRO A 376 6.02 20.33 12.64
CA PRO A 376 4.60 20.64 12.73
C PRO A 376 3.74 19.51 13.32
N PHE A 377 4.27 18.29 13.38
CA PHE A 377 3.54 17.09 13.77
C PHE A 377 3.92 16.52 15.15
N ILE A 378 4.79 17.20 15.91
CA ILE A 378 5.11 16.79 17.30
C ILE A 378 3.95 17.11 18.25
N ASP A 379 3.91 16.43 19.40
CA ASP A 379 2.84 16.57 20.39
C ASP A 379 2.56 18.02 20.79
N ALA A 380 3.62 18.82 20.97
CA ALA A 380 3.51 20.22 21.39
C ALA A 380 2.80 21.13 20.36
N ASN A 381 2.95 20.84 19.07
CA ASN A 381 2.49 21.72 17.98
C ASN A 381 1.25 21.17 17.25
N PHE A 382 1.06 19.84 17.26
CA PHE A 382 0.14 19.14 16.38
C PHE A 382 -1.30 19.66 16.48
N LYS A 383 -1.84 19.79 17.71
CA LYS A 383 -3.22 20.24 17.91
C LYS A 383 -3.44 21.70 17.49
N THR A 384 -2.49 22.58 17.79
CA THR A 384 -2.56 24.01 17.42
C THR A 384 -2.51 24.17 15.91
N ASN A 385 -1.62 23.43 15.24
CA ASN A 385 -1.50 23.43 13.79
C ASN A 385 -2.76 22.89 13.12
N LEU A 386 -3.36 21.84 13.69
CA LEU A 386 -4.58 21.23 13.18
C LEU A 386 -5.80 22.18 13.26
N GLU A 387 -5.90 22.99 14.32
CA GLU A 387 -6.90 24.05 14.41
C GLU A 387 -6.64 25.18 13.42
N ALA A 388 -5.39 25.60 13.25
CA ALA A 388 -5.00 26.67 12.33
C ALA A 388 -5.25 26.30 10.86
N SER A 389 -5.10 25.02 10.51
CA SER A 389 -5.31 24.49 9.16
C SER A 389 -6.74 24.08 8.87
N ARG A 390 -7.72 24.40 9.73
CA ARG A 390 -9.09 23.86 9.60
C ARG A 390 -9.87 24.52 8.45
N PRO A 391 -10.43 23.74 7.50
CA PRO A 391 -11.12 24.26 6.32
C PRO A 391 -12.55 24.70 6.62
N PHE A 392 -13.22 24.09 7.59
CA PHE A 392 -14.62 24.35 7.91
C PHE A 392 -14.71 24.97 9.29
N ARG A 393 -15.44 26.08 9.45
CA ARG A 393 -15.62 26.76 10.74
C ARG A 393 -16.74 26.14 11.56
#